data_AF-A0A7Y2Y325-F1
#
_entry.id   AF-A0A7Y2Y325-F1
#
_cell.length_a   1.000
_cell.length_b   1.000
_cell.length_c   1.000
_cell.angle_alpha   90.00
_cell.angle_beta   90.00
_cell.angle_gamma   90.00
#
_symmetry.space_group_name_H-M   'P 1'
#
loop_
_entity.id
_entity.type
_entity.pdbx_description
1 polymer ?
#
loop_
_entity_poly.entity_id
_entity_poly.type
_entity_poly.pdbx_seq_one_letter_code
_entity_poly.pdbx_strand_id
1 'polypeptide(L)'
;MAYRGTNTKQGFFAKDFNIRDTLSSHVGILLYEDSDWLIYNVNNFKDGLSDFRYQNLKEFYAIEQEKINYACIYEVSSIKRNQKKILIKGFHKLKRVSIKFDKRFLLDNPYRLYCSEFVRNALYHLDSVNLNFQTHKRELKGIYKTYFRKDSLEYYPVDIFQLNPNLKKIKHWSFPRY
;
A
#
# COMPACT_ATOMS: atom_id res chain seq x y z
N MET A 1 5.85 -7.79 2.34
CA MET A 1 5.27 -6.44 2.13
C MET A 1 6.37 -5.40 2.21
N ALA A 2 6.33 -4.41 1.32
CA ALA A 2 7.30 -3.32 1.27
C ALA A 2 6.59 -1.99 1.51
N TYR A 3 7.11 -1.19 2.44
CA TYR A 3 6.60 0.13 2.78
C TYR A 3 7.65 1.19 2.45
N ARG A 4 7.19 2.37 2.05
CA ARG A 4 8.02 3.58 1.91
C ARG A 4 7.33 4.81 2.49
N GLY A 5 8.13 5.68 3.08
CA GLY A 5 7.77 7.02 3.54
C GLY A 5 8.36 8.08 2.63
N THR A 6 7.59 9.14 2.34
CA THR A 6 8.07 10.28 1.54
C THR A 6 7.87 11.59 2.29
N ASN A 7 8.67 12.61 1.97
CA ASN A 7 8.45 13.98 2.45
C ASN A 7 7.48 14.79 1.55
N THR A 8 6.74 14.12 0.66
CA THR A 8 5.78 14.80 -0.22
C THR A 8 4.51 15.21 0.54
N LYS A 9 3.67 16.08 -0.05
CA LYS A 9 2.36 16.45 0.51
C LYS A 9 1.47 15.22 0.81
N GLN A 10 1.52 14.20 -0.05
CA GLN A 10 0.83 12.93 0.15
C GLN A 10 1.44 12.15 1.32
N GLY A 11 2.77 12.19 1.46
CA GLY A 11 3.48 11.67 2.62
C GLY A 11 3.05 12.32 3.93
N PHE A 12 2.90 13.64 3.96
CA PHE A 12 2.38 14.36 5.13
C PHE A 12 0.96 13.95 5.50
N PHE A 13 0.06 13.84 4.52
CA PHE A 13 -1.30 13.38 4.78
C PHE A 13 -1.36 11.94 5.28
N ALA A 14 -0.49 11.05 4.79
CA ALA A 14 -0.45 9.69 5.29
C ALA A 14 -0.11 9.60 6.79
N LYS A 15 0.75 10.50 7.30
CA LYS A 15 1.12 10.52 8.73
C LYS A 15 -0.08 10.73 9.63
N ASP A 16 -0.96 11.64 9.26
CA ASP A 16 -2.12 11.99 10.06
C ASP A 16 -3.18 10.88 10.05
N PHE A 17 -3.20 10.03 9.02
CA PHE A 17 -4.20 8.99 8.79
C PHE A 17 -3.73 7.58 9.16
N ASN A 18 -2.48 7.43 9.61
CA ASN A 18 -1.97 6.17 10.14
C ASN A 18 -2.35 6.00 11.62
N ILE A 19 -2.35 4.76 12.08
CA ILE A 19 -2.72 4.41 13.46
C ILE A 19 -1.53 4.54 14.41
N ARG A 20 -0.34 4.08 14.00
CA ARG A 20 0.88 3.99 14.81
C ARG A 20 2.14 4.45 14.07
N ASP A 21 2.34 4.03 12.82
CA ASP A 21 3.55 4.35 12.05
C ASP A 21 3.40 5.68 11.32
N THR A 22 3.99 6.74 11.87
CA THR A 22 3.93 8.09 11.30
C THR A 22 4.91 8.31 10.13
N LEU A 23 5.66 7.29 9.73
CA LEU A 23 6.65 7.40 8.65
C LEU A 23 6.17 6.76 7.35
N SER A 24 5.41 5.66 7.41
CA SER A 24 4.89 4.99 6.22
C SER A 24 3.86 5.84 5.47
N SER A 25 4.02 5.97 4.16
CA SER A 25 3.05 6.68 3.30
C SER A 25 2.51 5.86 2.15
N HIS A 26 3.15 4.72 1.87
CA HIS A 26 2.78 3.84 0.77
C HIS A 26 3.21 2.41 1.10
N VAL A 27 2.47 1.44 0.56
CA VAL A 27 2.68 0.01 0.79
C VAL A 27 2.41 -0.80 -0.47
N GLY A 28 3.19 -1.87 -0.66
CA GLY A 28 3.02 -2.85 -1.73
C GLY A 28 3.32 -4.28 -1.28
N ILE A 29 2.99 -5.24 -2.15
CA ILE A 29 3.26 -6.66 -1.94
C ILE A 29 4.58 -7.02 -2.64
N LEU A 30 5.57 -7.35 -1.82
CA LEU A 30 6.88 -7.83 -2.24
C LEU A 30 6.83 -9.34 -2.46
N LEU A 31 7.16 -9.81 -3.66
CA LEU A 31 7.27 -11.22 -4.03
C LEU A 31 8.57 -11.46 -4.80
N TYR A 32 9.13 -12.67 -4.64
CA TYR A 32 10.23 -13.16 -5.47
C TYR A 32 9.68 -13.94 -6.67
N GLU A 33 9.92 -13.48 -7.89
CA GLU A 33 9.42 -14.05 -9.16
C GLU A 33 10.51 -13.92 -10.22
N ASP A 34 10.70 -14.95 -11.04
CA ASP A 34 11.65 -14.96 -12.17
C ASP A 34 13.07 -14.47 -11.82
N SER A 35 13.55 -14.86 -10.65
CA SER A 35 14.86 -14.50 -10.08
C SER A 35 14.98 -13.08 -9.52
N ASP A 36 13.90 -12.29 -9.51
CA ASP A 36 13.88 -10.91 -9.03
C ASP A 36 12.85 -10.66 -7.92
N TRP A 37 13.14 -9.64 -7.11
CA TRP A 37 12.23 -9.11 -6.10
C TRP A 37 11.35 -8.02 -6.70
N LEU A 38 10.06 -8.30 -6.84
CA LEU A 38 9.06 -7.40 -7.42
C LEU A 38 8.08 -6.92 -6.36
N ILE A 39 7.76 -5.62 -6.40
CA ILE A 39 6.77 -4.99 -5.54
C ILE A 39 5.56 -4.60 -6.38
N TYR A 40 4.47 -5.33 -6.15
CA TYR A 40 3.16 -5.03 -6.71
C TYR A 40 2.48 -3.94 -5.88
N ASN A 41 2.05 -2.85 -6.51
CA ASN A 41 1.44 -1.71 -5.81
C ASN A 41 0.46 -0.95 -6.69
N VAL A 42 -0.33 -0.08 -6.06
CA VAL A 42 -1.21 0.89 -6.72
C VAL A 42 -0.82 2.29 -6.28
N ASN A 43 -0.40 3.13 -7.21
CA ASN A 43 0.00 4.52 -6.96
C ASN A 43 -0.58 5.46 -8.02
N ASN A 44 -0.69 6.75 -7.74
CA ASN A 44 -1.23 7.74 -8.67
C ASN A 44 -0.17 8.17 -9.70
N PHE A 45 0.01 7.37 -10.75
CA PHE A 45 0.92 7.67 -11.84
C PHE A 45 0.28 8.68 -12.82
N LYS A 46 1.10 9.55 -13.41
CA LYS A 46 0.63 10.67 -14.26
C LYS A 46 0.63 10.38 -15.77
N ASP A 47 1.04 9.18 -16.19
CA ASP A 47 1.18 8.81 -17.60
C ASP A 47 -0.12 8.30 -18.25
N GLY A 48 -1.24 8.27 -17.51
CA GLY A 48 -2.56 7.89 -18.02
C GLY A 48 -2.79 6.39 -18.20
N LEU A 49 -1.78 5.55 -17.94
CA LEU A 49 -1.87 4.09 -18.01
C LEU A 49 -2.58 3.52 -16.76
N SER A 50 -2.37 2.24 -16.47
CA SER A 50 -2.81 1.64 -15.21
C SER A 50 -1.99 2.21 -14.03
N ASP A 51 -2.71 2.48 -12.94
CA ASP A 51 -2.13 2.87 -11.66
C ASP A 51 -1.66 1.66 -10.83
N PHE A 52 -2.07 0.45 -11.24
CA PHE A 52 -1.50 -0.81 -10.75
C PHE A 52 -0.23 -1.16 -11.52
N ARG A 53 0.89 -1.32 -10.80
CA ARG A 53 2.21 -1.68 -11.37
C ARG A 53 2.96 -2.66 -10.51
N TYR A 54 3.99 -3.23 -11.10
CA TYR A 54 5.08 -3.88 -10.37
C TYR A 54 6.36 -3.12 -10.64
N GLN A 55 7.22 -3.05 -9.63
CA GLN A 55 8.50 -2.36 -9.67
C GLN A 55 9.54 -3.23 -8.98
N ASN A 56 10.79 -3.17 -9.43
CA ASN A 56 11.88 -3.74 -8.63
C ASN A 56 12.14 -2.88 -7.38
N LEU A 57 12.99 -3.37 -6.47
CA LEU A 57 13.33 -2.65 -5.23
C LEU A 57 13.92 -1.25 -5.51
N LYS A 58 14.76 -1.12 -6.54
CA LYS A 58 15.42 0.16 -6.89
C LYS A 58 14.41 1.20 -7.34
N GLU A 59 13.46 0.82 -8.19
CA GLU A 59 12.37 1.66 -8.66
C GLU A 59 11.39 2.03 -7.55
N PHE A 60 10.99 1.05 -6.73
CA PHE A 60 10.03 1.31 -5.65
C PHE A 60 10.62 2.21 -4.57
N TYR A 61 11.90 2.07 -4.25
CA TYR A 61 12.54 2.90 -3.23
C TYR A 61 13.21 4.15 -3.78
N ALA A 62 13.23 4.37 -5.11
CA ALA A 62 13.92 5.44 -5.84
C ALA A 62 14.21 6.71 -5.01
N ILE A 63 15.27 6.64 -4.20
CA ILE A 63 15.41 7.45 -2.98
C ILE A 63 15.47 8.94 -3.32
N GLU A 64 16.18 9.24 -4.41
CA GLU A 64 16.46 10.59 -4.89
C GLU A 64 15.28 11.22 -5.63
N GLN A 65 14.48 10.43 -6.33
CA GLN A 65 13.39 10.93 -7.18
C GLN A 65 12.13 11.25 -6.39
N GLU A 66 11.80 10.41 -5.40
CA GLU A 66 10.56 10.52 -4.62
C GLU A 66 10.76 11.09 -3.20
N LYS A 67 11.97 11.57 -2.88
CA LYS A 67 12.34 12.05 -1.54
C LYS A 67 11.97 11.02 -0.46
N ILE A 68 12.35 9.77 -0.68
CA ILE A 68 12.08 8.67 0.25
C ILE A 68 12.90 8.92 1.52
N ASN A 69 12.22 8.98 2.67
CA ASN A 69 12.84 9.23 3.97
C ASN A 69 12.78 8.01 4.92
N TYR A 70 12.02 6.98 4.53
CA TYR A 70 11.80 5.78 5.32
C TYR A 70 11.47 4.60 4.41
N ALA A 71 11.98 3.42 4.77
CA ALA A 71 11.63 2.17 4.14
C ALA A 71 11.51 1.08 5.21
N CYS A 72 10.54 0.18 5.07
CA CYS A 72 10.56 -1.04 5.86
C CYS A 72 9.94 -2.23 5.11
N ILE A 73 10.34 -3.42 5.53
CA ILE A 73 9.82 -4.68 5.00
C ILE A 73 9.17 -5.44 6.14
N TYR A 74 7.96 -5.93 5.88
CA TYR A 74 7.24 -6.85 6.72
C TYR A 74 7.11 -8.20 6.03
N GLU A 75 7.37 -9.27 6.75
CA GLU A 75 7.07 -10.63 6.35
C GLU A 75 5.66 -11.00 6.82
N VAL A 76 4.92 -11.73 5.97
CA VAL A 76 3.64 -12.33 6.35
C VAL A 76 3.90 -13.79 6.69
N SER A 77 3.62 -14.18 7.92
CA SER A 77 3.88 -15.53 8.43
C SER A 77 3.09 -16.58 7.66
N SER A 78 3.69 -17.76 7.48
CA SER A 78 3.00 -18.99 7.08
C SER A 78 2.27 -18.96 5.73
N ILE A 79 2.73 -18.14 4.76
CA ILE A 79 2.20 -18.18 3.38
C ILE A 79 2.67 -19.46 2.68
N LYS A 80 1.72 -20.33 2.32
CA LYS A 80 1.97 -21.56 1.57
C LYS A 80 2.41 -21.26 0.14
N ARG A 81 3.23 -22.14 -0.46
CA ARG A 81 3.66 -22.03 -1.86
C ARG A 81 2.48 -21.86 -2.84
N ASN A 82 1.35 -22.51 -2.56
CA ASN A 82 0.15 -22.47 -3.38
C ASN A 82 -0.52 -21.08 -3.33
N GLN A 83 -0.56 -20.46 -2.14
CA GLN A 83 -1.07 -19.10 -1.94
C GLN A 83 -0.22 -18.07 -2.72
N LYS A 84 1.11 -18.21 -2.70
CA LYS A 84 2.01 -17.39 -3.54
C LYS A 84 1.65 -17.49 -5.03
N LYS A 85 1.42 -18.70 -5.56
CA LYS A 85 1.02 -18.90 -6.96
C LYS A 85 -0.32 -18.23 -7.28
N ILE A 86 -1.28 -18.27 -6.35
CA ILE A 86 -2.58 -17.61 -6.50
C ILE A 86 -2.41 -16.08 -6.62
N LEU A 87 -1.59 -15.47 -5.74
CA LEU A 87 -1.29 -14.03 -5.83
C LEU A 87 -0.70 -13.65 -7.18
N ILE A 88 0.36 -14.36 -7.60
CA ILE A 88 1.05 -14.10 -8.86
C ILE A 88 0.05 -14.16 -10.03
N LYS A 89 -0.76 -15.22 -10.11
CA LYS A 89 -1.80 -15.36 -11.14
C LYS A 89 -2.83 -14.23 -11.07
N GLY A 90 -3.24 -13.82 -9.87
CA GLY A 90 -4.15 -12.68 -9.66
C GLY A 90 -3.56 -11.36 -10.16
N PHE A 91 -2.30 -11.09 -9.84
CA PHE A 91 -1.60 -9.89 -10.27
C PHE A 91 -1.39 -9.85 -11.78
N HIS A 92 -1.04 -10.96 -12.42
CA HIS A 92 -0.97 -11.03 -13.89
C HIS A 92 -2.33 -10.77 -14.56
N LYS A 93 -3.44 -11.16 -13.94
CA LYS A 93 -4.78 -10.76 -14.42
C LYS A 93 -5.01 -9.26 -14.26
N LEU A 94 -4.66 -8.68 -13.12
CA LEU A 94 -4.79 -7.24 -12.86
C LEU A 94 -3.97 -6.39 -13.85
N LYS A 95 -2.84 -6.89 -14.38
CA LYS A 95 -2.07 -6.20 -15.43
C LYS A 95 -2.89 -5.92 -16.69
N ARG A 96 -3.92 -6.73 -16.97
CA ARG A 96 -4.80 -6.59 -18.14
C ARG A 96 -5.99 -5.68 -17.87
N VAL A 97 -6.13 -5.19 -16.64
CA VAL A 97 -7.22 -4.31 -16.19
C VAL A 97 -6.64 -2.92 -15.94
N SER A 98 -7.33 -1.90 -16.45
CA SER A 98 -6.97 -0.50 -16.16
C SER A 98 -7.45 -0.11 -14.76
N ILE A 99 -6.66 -0.44 -13.74
CA ILE A 99 -6.88 0.03 -12.37
C ILE A 99 -6.50 1.51 -12.30
N LYS A 100 -7.34 2.33 -11.67
CA LYS A 100 -7.07 3.75 -11.41
C LYS A 100 -6.87 3.99 -9.92
N PHE A 101 -6.03 4.96 -9.57
CA PHE A 101 -5.80 5.35 -8.20
C PHE A 101 -7.03 6.03 -7.64
N ASP A 102 -7.53 5.54 -6.51
CA ASP A 102 -8.68 6.13 -5.87
C ASP A 102 -8.32 7.32 -4.99
N LYS A 103 -8.55 8.53 -5.52
CA LYS A 103 -8.35 9.80 -4.80
C LYS A 103 -9.47 10.11 -3.80
N ARG A 104 -10.61 9.42 -3.89
CA ARG A 104 -11.80 9.69 -3.07
C ARG A 104 -11.97 8.68 -1.93
N PHE A 105 -11.15 7.63 -1.89
CA PHE A 105 -11.20 6.56 -0.89
C PHE A 105 -12.64 6.03 -0.75
N LEU A 106 -13.22 5.67 -1.89
CA LEU A 106 -14.47 4.95 -2.05
C LEU A 106 -14.15 3.46 -2.08
N LEU A 107 -14.49 2.79 -0.98
CA LEU A 107 -14.31 1.36 -0.84
C LEU A 107 -15.16 0.58 -1.85
N ASP A 108 -14.76 -0.67 -2.08
CA ASP A 108 -15.50 -1.67 -2.87
C ASP A 108 -15.59 -1.37 -4.38
N ASN A 109 -14.67 -0.56 -4.92
CA ASN A 109 -14.52 -0.39 -6.36
C ASN A 109 -13.36 -1.24 -6.91
N PRO A 110 -13.61 -2.34 -7.64
CA PRO A 110 -12.55 -3.22 -8.12
C PRO A 110 -11.64 -2.57 -9.17
N TYR A 111 -12.04 -1.43 -9.76
CA TYR A 111 -11.29 -0.70 -10.78
C TYR A 111 -10.66 0.60 -10.24
N ARG A 112 -10.95 0.96 -9.00
CA ARG A 112 -10.40 2.16 -8.34
C ARG A 112 -9.92 1.77 -6.96
N LEU A 113 -8.60 1.69 -6.79
CA LEU A 113 -7.98 1.24 -5.55
C LEU A 113 -6.91 2.26 -5.13
N TYR A 114 -6.68 2.38 -3.84
CA TYR A 114 -5.45 2.97 -3.30
C TYR A 114 -4.56 1.87 -2.71
N CYS A 115 -3.32 2.21 -2.39
CA CYS A 115 -2.27 1.24 -2.08
C CYS A 115 -2.65 0.24 -0.96
N SER A 116 -3.13 0.72 0.18
CA SER A 116 -3.52 -0.16 1.29
C SER A 116 -4.79 -0.95 1.01
N GLU A 117 -5.78 -0.43 0.29
CA GLU A 117 -6.94 -1.23 -0.12
C GLU A 117 -6.54 -2.38 -1.05
N PHE A 118 -5.66 -2.12 -2.03
CA PHE A 118 -5.12 -3.16 -2.89
C PHE A 118 -4.44 -4.27 -2.07
N VAL A 119 -3.57 -3.89 -1.13
CA VAL A 119 -2.89 -4.85 -0.24
C VAL A 119 -3.90 -5.62 0.61
N ARG A 120 -4.89 -4.94 1.20
CA ARG A 120 -5.97 -5.58 1.99
C ARG A 120 -6.66 -6.64 1.17
N ASN A 121 -7.11 -6.31 -0.05
CA ASN A 121 -7.85 -7.24 -0.91
C ASN A 121 -7.00 -8.47 -1.25
N ALA A 122 -5.73 -8.27 -1.58
CA ALA A 122 -4.81 -9.36 -1.87
C ALA A 122 -4.56 -10.28 -0.66
N LEU A 123 -4.37 -9.71 0.54
CA LEU A 123 -4.17 -10.50 1.77
C LEU A 123 -5.45 -11.22 2.21
N TYR A 124 -6.62 -10.57 2.11
CA TYR A 124 -7.91 -11.17 2.44
C TYR A 124 -8.22 -12.39 1.56
N HIS A 125 -7.85 -12.34 0.27
CA HIS A 125 -7.99 -13.49 -0.62
C HIS A 125 -7.06 -14.67 -0.29
N LEU A 126 -5.98 -14.44 0.45
CA LEU A 126 -5.09 -15.53 0.89
C LEU A 126 -5.61 -16.24 2.13
N ASP A 127 -6.09 -15.48 3.10
CA ASP A 127 -6.59 -15.97 4.38
C ASP A 127 -7.57 -14.94 4.96
N SER A 128 -8.86 -15.13 4.69
CA SER A 128 -9.91 -14.24 5.16
C SER A 128 -10.20 -14.34 6.67
N VAL A 129 -9.53 -15.27 7.37
CA VAL A 129 -9.66 -15.43 8.82
C VAL A 129 -8.54 -14.64 9.51
N ASN A 130 -7.28 -14.92 9.16
CA ASN A 130 -6.12 -14.35 9.85
C ASN A 130 -5.65 -13.01 9.26
N LEU A 131 -6.04 -12.70 8.02
CA LEU A 131 -5.65 -11.49 7.29
C LEU A 131 -6.86 -10.62 6.94
N ASN A 132 -7.84 -10.57 7.85
CA ASN A 132 -9.02 -9.73 7.75
C ASN A 132 -8.82 -8.38 8.47
N PHE A 133 -8.50 -7.35 7.71
CA PHE A 133 -8.28 -6.00 8.23
C PHE A 133 -9.57 -5.18 8.13
N GLN A 134 -9.93 -4.50 9.22
CA GLN A 134 -11.11 -3.64 9.27
C GLN A 134 -10.81 -2.24 8.77
N THR A 135 -11.83 -1.53 8.30
CA THR A 135 -11.70 -0.12 7.96
C THR A 135 -11.52 0.73 9.22
N HIS A 136 -10.95 1.91 9.05
CA HIS A 136 -10.90 2.95 10.06
C HIS A 136 -11.77 4.11 9.61
N LYS A 137 -12.59 4.65 10.53
CA LYS A 137 -13.46 5.79 10.26
C LYS A 137 -12.96 7.01 11.02
N ARG A 138 -12.80 8.13 10.33
CA ARG A 138 -12.33 9.39 10.91
C ARG A 138 -13.19 10.56 10.44
N GLU A 139 -13.58 11.41 11.38
CA GLU A 139 -14.16 12.72 11.07
C GLU A 139 -13.12 13.67 10.49
N LEU A 140 -13.48 14.35 9.41
CA LEU A 140 -12.61 15.28 8.70
C LEU A 140 -12.87 16.70 9.18
N LYS A 141 -11.79 17.40 9.52
CA LYS A 141 -11.81 18.80 10.00
C LYS A 141 -10.94 19.68 9.10
N GLY A 142 -11.27 20.96 9.03
CA GLY A 142 -10.50 21.98 8.31
C GLY A 142 -10.19 21.57 6.87
N ILE A 143 -8.90 21.65 6.49
CA ILE A 143 -8.44 21.39 5.13
C ILE A 143 -8.77 19.98 4.61
N TYR A 144 -8.91 19.00 5.51
CA TYR A 144 -9.25 17.63 5.13
C TYR A 144 -10.67 17.51 4.57
N LYS A 145 -11.63 18.20 5.18
CA LYS A 145 -13.02 18.23 4.71
C LYS A 145 -13.12 18.83 3.31
N THR A 146 -12.38 19.91 3.04
CA THR A 146 -12.29 20.53 1.70
C THR A 146 -11.62 19.61 0.68
N TYR A 147 -10.50 18.96 1.05
CA TYR A 147 -9.74 18.10 0.14
C TYR A 147 -10.55 16.87 -0.28
N PHE A 148 -11.15 16.15 0.68
CA PHE A 148 -11.91 14.93 0.41
C PHE A 148 -13.36 15.18 0.01
N ARG A 149 -13.88 16.40 0.24
CA ARG A 149 -15.28 16.80 0.02
C ARG A 149 -16.27 15.87 0.74
N LYS A 150 -15.95 15.53 1.99
CA LYS A 150 -16.72 14.64 2.87
C LYS A 150 -16.55 15.09 4.32
N ASP A 151 -17.52 14.77 5.18
CA ASP A 151 -17.45 15.02 6.62
C ASP A 151 -16.68 13.93 7.37
N SER A 152 -16.66 12.72 6.83
CA SER A 152 -15.87 11.62 7.37
C SER A 152 -15.25 10.80 6.24
N LEU A 153 -14.19 10.09 6.57
CA LEU A 153 -13.52 9.14 5.71
C LEU A 153 -13.53 7.77 6.37
N GLU A 154 -13.98 6.77 5.64
CA GLU A 154 -13.80 5.36 5.98
C GLU A 154 -12.79 4.76 5.00
N TYR A 155 -11.71 4.18 5.52
CA TYR A 155 -10.54 3.80 4.71
C TYR A 155 -9.68 2.75 5.41
N TYR A 156 -8.71 2.18 4.71
CA TYR A 156 -7.65 1.34 5.24
C TYR A 156 -6.39 2.19 5.48
N PRO A 157 -6.01 2.48 6.73
CA PRO A 157 -4.73 3.11 7.05
C PRO A 157 -3.56 2.35 6.42
N VAL A 158 -2.51 3.06 6.00
CA VAL A 158 -1.36 2.41 5.33
C VAL A 158 -0.70 1.41 6.28
N ASP A 159 -0.62 1.74 7.55
CA ASP A 159 0.05 0.95 8.58
C ASP A 159 -0.85 -0.08 9.28
N ILE A 160 -2.11 -0.25 8.85
CA ILE A 160 -3.04 -1.17 9.52
C ILE A 160 -2.50 -2.59 9.62
N PHE A 161 -1.74 -3.03 8.62
CA PHE A 161 -1.18 -4.38 8.58
C PHE A 161 -0.10 -4.60 9.66
N GLN A 162 0.53 -3.53 10.14
CA GLN A 162 1.57 -3.59 11.16
C GLN A 162 1.05 -3.90 12.57
N LEU A 163 -0.28 -3.93 12.73
CA LEU A 163 -0.98 -4.26 13.98
C LEU A 163 -1.30 -5.76 14.07
N ASN A 164 -1.19 -6.51 12.98
CA ASN A 164 -1.55 -7.92 12.95
C ASN A 164 -0.36 -8.80 13.35
N PRO A 165 -0.52 -9.74 14.31
CA PRO A 165 0.57 -10.58 14.82
C PRO A 165 1.14 -11.54 13.76
N ASN A 166 0.41 -11.82 12.68
CA ASN A 166 0.91 -12.62 11.56
C ASN A 166 1.85 -11.83 10.64
N LEU A 167 2.12 -10.55 10.93
CA LEU A 167 3.03 -9.72 10.16
C LEU A 167 4.17 -9.21 11.04
N LYS A 168 5.40 -9.56 10.66
CA LYS A 168 6.61 -9.21 11.40
C LYS A 168 7.47 -8.24 10.61
N LYS A 169 7.87 -7.13 11.22
CA LYS A 169 8.88 -6.25 10.63
C LYS A 169 10.21 -6.99 10.61
N ILE A 170 10.81 -7.17 9.43
CA ILE A 170 12.10 -7.86 9.28
C ILE A 170 13.25 -6.88 9.06
N LYS A 171 12.98 -5.71 8.48
CA LYS A 171 14.00 -4.70 8.23
C LYS A 171 13.39 -3.31 8.10
N HIS A 172 14.13 -2.29 8.50
CA HIS A 172 13.80 -0.90 8.22
C HIS A 172 15.06 -0.07 7.97
N TRP A 173 14.86 1.06 7.30
CA TRP A 173 15.87 2.06 7.01
C TRP A 173 15.25 3.44 7.16
N SER A 174 16.06 4.37 7.64
CA SER A 174 15.73 5.80 7.68
C SER A 174 16.78 6.52 6.86
N PHE A 175 16.33 7.45 6.02
CA PHE A 175 17.23 8.24 5.18
C PHE A 175 17.21 9.69 5.66
N PRO A 176 18.35 10.39 5.65
CA PRO A 176 18.42 11.81 6.01
C PRO A 176 17.40 12.63 5.22
N ARG A 177 16.76 13.60 5.89
CA ARG A 177 15.94 14.59 5.19
C ARG A 177 16.90 15.61 4.58
N TYR A 178 17.08 15.57 3.27
CA TYR A 178 17.70 16.65 2.50
C TYR A 178 16.67 17.77 2.26
#